data_AF-A0A7J0G7T5-F1
#
_entry.id   AF-A0A7J0G7T5-F1
#
_cell.length_a   1.000
_cell.length_b   1.000
_cell.length_c   1.000
_cell.angle_alpha   90.00
_cell.angle_beta   90.00
_cell.angle_gamma   90.00
#
_symmetry.space_group_name_H-M   'P 1'
#
loop_
_entity.id
_entity.type
_entity.pdbx_description
1 polymer ?
#
loop_
_entity_poly.entity_id
_entity_poly.type
_entity_poly.pdbx_seq_one_letter_code
_entity_poly.pdbx_strand_id
1 'polypeptide(L)'
;MRHRECLCCIQGKLYATYQCSPPVSQRTKAVLTLYSFEKGGDGGAPSRSDNMHHSDNTPVVALSTGWFNHQRRCLNNITIYGNGWSVKAMVVDECDSTGL
;
A
#
# COMPACT_ATOMS: atom_id res chain seq x y z
N MET A 1 -10.69 14.32 -6.05
CA MET A 1 -10.26 12.95 -5.69
C MET A 1 -11.27 12.45 -4.66
N ARG A 2 -11.94 11.32 -4.88
CA ARG A 2 -12.96 10.82 -3.94
C ARG A 2 -12.24 10.13 -2.79
N HIS A 3 -12.37 10.67 -1.57
CA HIS A 3 -12.00 9.97 -0.35
C HIS A 3 -12.80 8.66 -0.35
N ARG A 4 -12.12 7.52 -0.45
CA ARG A 4 -12.81 6.23 -0.42
C ARG A 4 -13.04 5.96 1.05
N GLU A 5 -14.30 6.01 1.49
CA GLU A 5 -14.67 5.55 2.82
C GLU A 5 -14.13 4.12 2.99
N CYS A 6 -13.41 3.88 4.09
CA CYS A 6 -12.94 2.55 4.44
C CYS A 6 -14.18 1.65 4.57
N LEU A 7 -14.38 0.76 3.60
CA LEU A 7 -15.57 -0.07 3.53
C LEU A 7 -15.53 -1.05 4.70
N CYS A 8 -16.48 -0.92 5.62
CA CYS A 8 -16.61 -1.85 6.73
C CYS A 8 -16.92 -3.28 6.21
N CYS A 9 -16.38 -4.28 6.89
CA CYS A 9 -16.71 -5.67 6.63
C CYS A 9 -18.20 -5.94 6.90
N ILE A 10 -18.86 -6.64 5.98
CA ILE A 10 -20.27 -7.00 6.10
C ILE A 10 -20.35 -8.30 6.91
N GLN A 11 -21.13 -8.29 7.98
CA GLN A 11 -21.34 -9.46 8.83
C GLN A 11 -21.83 -10.66 8.01
N GLY A 12 -21.20 -11.81 8.21
CA GLY A 12 -21.53 -13.06 7.50
C GLY A 12 -20.97 -13.17 6.08
N LYS A 13 -20.27 -12.15 5.56
CA LYS A 13 -19.60 -12.23 4.26
C LYS A 13 -18.18 -12.77 4.40
N LEU A 14 -17.82 -13.73 3.56
CA LEU A 14 -16.45 -14.23 3.43
C LEU A 14 -15.64 -13.29 2.54
N TYR A 15 -14.42 -12.97 2.98
CA TYR A 15 -13.46 -12.15 2.24
C TYR A 15 -12.22 -12.99 1.96
N ALA A 16 -11.74 -12.95 0.71
CA ALA A 16 -10.55 -13.69 0.33
C ALA A 16 -9.30 -13.08 0.96
N THR A 17 -8.43 -13.92 1.50
CA THR A 17 -7.13 -13.54 2.04
C THR A 17 -6.02 -14.11 1.15
N TYR A 18 -4.88 -13.41 1.12
CA TYR A 18 -3.75 -13.70 0.26
C TYR A 18 -2.45 -13.46 1.03
N GLN A 19 -1.60 -14.48 1.09
CA GLN A 19 -0.22 -14.37 1.55
C GLN A 19 0.76 -14.08 0.40
N CYS A 20 0.29 -14.19 -0.84
CA CYS A 20 1.07 -14.02 -2.05
C CYS A 20 0.52 -12.88 -2.92
N SER A 21 1.32 -12.43 -3.88
CA SER A 21 0.96 -11.46 -4.89
C SER A 21 1.44 -11.93 -6.26
N PRO A 22 0.90 -11.41 -7.37
CA PRO A 22 1.34 -11.80 -8.71
C PRO A 22 2.87 -11.65 -8.91
N PRO A 23 3.49 -12.41 -9.83
CA PRO A 23 4.93 -12.35 -10.05
C PRO A 23 5.43 -10.94 -10.36
N VAL A 24 6.56 -10.56 -9.74
CA VAL A 24 7.22 -9.29 -10.01
C VAL A 24 7.98 -9.38 -11.32
N SER A 25 7.74 -8.43 -12.22
CA SER A 25 8.45 -8.26 -13.50
C SER A 25 8.94 -6.81 -13.66
N GLN A 26 9.65 -6.52 -14.76
CA GLN A 26 10.08 -5.16 -15.09
C GLN A 26 8.91 -4.15 -15.17
N ARG A 27 7.71 -4.61 -15.56
CA ARG A 27 6.48 -3.81 -15.60
C ARG A 27 5.33 -4.57 -14.92
N THR A 28 5.48 -4.77 -13.62
CA THR A 28 4.44 -5.40 -12.78
C THR A 28 3.15 -4.60 -12.86
N LYS A 29 2.05 -5.24 -13.27
CA LYS A 29 0.73 -4.62 -13.28
C LYS A 29 0.15 -4.62 -11.87
N ALA A 30 -0.41 -3.49 -11.45
CA ALA A 30 -1.02 -3.32 -10.14
C ALA A 30 -2.22 -2.37 -10.23
N VAL A 31 -3.04 -2.37 -9.18
CA VAL A 31 -4.10 -1.38 -8.97
C VAL A 31 -3.56 -0.35 -7.98
N LEU A 32 -3.56 0.93 -8.38
CA LEU A 32 -3.20 2.02 -7.49
C LEU A 32 -4.45 2.52 -6.77
N THR A 33 -4.40 2.53 -5.44
CA THR A 33 -5.40 3.13 -4.55
C THR A 33 -4.81 4.34 -3.84
N LEU A 34 -5.65 5.29 -3.45
CA LEU A 34 -5.24 6.46 -2.68
C LEU A 34 -5.41 6.18 -1.18
N TYR A 35 -4.42 6.57 -0.38
CA TYR A 35 -4.39 6.37 1.06
C TYR A 35 -3.54 7.47 1.71
N SER A 36 -4.00 8.04 2.83
CA SER A 36 -3.25 9.01 3.63
C SER A 36 -2.43 8.31 4.73
N PHE A 37 -1.12 8.57 4.73
CA PHE A 37 -0.16 8.10 5.73
C PHE A 37 0.13 9.16 6.81
N GLU A 38 -0.61 10.28 6.78
CA GLU A 38 -0.48 11.33 7.77
C GLU A 38 -1.04 10.91 9.13
N LYS A 39 -0.57 11.57 10.19
CA LYS A 39 -1.11 11.36 11.53
C LYS A 39 -2.58 11.80 11.56
N GLY A 40 -3.46 10.86 11.86
CA GLY A 40 -4.92 11.10 11.84
C GLY A 40 -5.53 11.00 10.44
N GLY A 41 -4.77 10.56 9.44
CA GLY A 41 -5.26 10.16 8.13
C GLY A 41 -5.91 8.77 8.15
N ASP A 42 -5.83 8.05 7.03
CA ASP A 42 -6.43 6.72 6.90
C ASP A 42 -5.71 5.68 7.77
N GLY A 43 -4.38 5.76 7.82
CA GLY A 43 -3.51 4.93 8.64
C GLY A 43 -3.42 5.46 10.06
N GLY A 44 -4.28 4.96 10.95
CA GLY A 44 -4.24 5.35 12.37
C GLY A 44 -2.90 5.03 13.06
N ALA A 45 -2.15 4.03 12.56
CA ALA A 45 -0.85 3.62 13.08
C ALA A 45 0.31 4.11 12.19
N PRO A 46 1.51 4.34 12.75
CA PRO A 46 2.71 4.61 11.97
C PRO A 46 3.04 3.46 11.00
N SER A 47 3.70 3.79 9.89
CA SER A 47 4.05 2.86 8.82
C SER A 47 5.02 1.76 9.27
N ARG A 48 4.81 0.53 8.80
CA ARG A 48 5.54 -0.66 9.26
C ARG A 48 7.06 -0.63 8.99
N SER A 49 7.51 0.12 7.99
CA SER A 49 8.92 0.12 7.57
C SER A 49 9.84 0.96 8.47
N ASP A 50 9.34 2.07 9.01
CA ASP A 50 10.14 3.07 9.74
C ASP A 50 9.48 3.57 11.03
N ASN A 51 8.27 3.09 11.35
CA ASN A 51 7.48 3.52 12.49
C ASN A 51 7.20 5.05 12.49
N MET A 52 7.02 5.62 11.30
CA MET A 52 6.71 7.04 11.11
C MET A 52 5.36 7.26 10.41
N HIS A 53 4.80 8.46 10.58
CA HIS A 53 3.76 8.97 9.68
C HIS A 53 4.44 9.77 8.58
N HIS A 54 3.83 9.78 7.39
CA HIS A 54 4.37 10.45 6.21
C HIS A 54 3.39 11.50 5.72
N SER A 55 3.88 12.68 5.34
CA SER A 55 3.02 13.72 4.77
C SER A 55 2.39 13.25 3.45
N ASP A 56 1.16 13.68 3.16
CA ASP A 56 0.47 13.41 1.90
C ASP A 56 1.19 14.05 0.70
N ASN A 57 2.12 14.98 0.96
CA ASN A 57 2.99 15.58 -0.04
C ASN A 57 4.26 14.74 -0.31
N THR A 58 4.53 13.70 0.48
CA THR A 58 5.68 12.82 0.31
C THR A 58 5.26 11.59 -0.52
N PRO A 59 5.91 11.31 -1.66
CA PRO A 59 5.61 10.12 -2.46
C PRO A 59 5.98 8.82 -1.73
N VAL A 60 5.02 8.24 -1.03
CA VAL A 60 5.15 6.97 -0.31
C VAL A 60 4.03 6.01 -0.69
N VAL A 61 4.26 4.70 -0.50
CA VAL A 61 3.30 3.65 -0.83
C VAL A 61 3.34 2.48 0.14
N ALA A 62 2.19 1.82 0.26
CA ALA A 62 2.08 0.47 0.81
C ALA A 62 2.05 -0.57 -0.31
N LEU A 63 2.59 -1.75 -0.07
CA LEU A 63 2.50 -2.89 -0.99
C LEU A 63 1.69 -4.03 -0.38
N SER A 64 0.90 -4.74 -1.19
CA SER A 64 0.23 -5.96 -0.73
C SER A 64 1.23 -6.96 -0.15
N THR A 65 0.81 -7.77 0.83
CA THR A 65 1.67 -8.67 1.62
C THR A 65 2.73 -9.42 0.80
N GLY A 66 2.35 -10.08 -0.30
CA GLY A 66 3.29 -10.83 -1.13
C GLY A 66 4.35 -9.96 -1.82
N TRP A 67 4.00 -8.73 -2.23
CA TRP A 67 4.96 -7.78 -2.79
C TRP A 67 5.80 -7.09 -1.72
N PHE A 68 5.21 -6.77 -0.56
CA PHE A 68 5.93 -6.24 0.60
C PHE A 68 7.05 -7.19 1.06
N ASN A 69 6.82 -8.50 0.91
CA ASN A 69 7.83 -9.56 0.99
C ASN A 69 8.59 -9.52 2.32
N HIS A 70 7.87 -9.64 3.43
CA HIS A 70 8.45 -9.65 4.79
C HIS A 70 9.43 -8.49 5.02
N GLN A 71 9.00 -7.26 4.72
CA GLN A 71 9.79 -6.04 4.88
C GLN A 71 11.04 -5.93 3.99
N ARG A 72 11.30 -6.88 3.07
CA ARG A 72 12.49 -6.83 2.20
C ARG A 72 12.48 -5.65 1.21
N ARG A 73 11.32 -5.02 1.01
CA ARG A 73 11.18 -3.81 0.17
C ARG A 73 11.10 -2.52 0.97
N CYS A 74 11.13 -2.56 2.30
CA CYS A 74 11.08 -1.37 3.15
C CYS A 74 12.12 -0.34 2.71
N LEU A 75 11.69 0.91 2.61
CA LEU A 75 12.50 2.09 2.31
C LEU A 75 13.20 2.04 0.93
N ASN A 76 12.87 1.06 0.09
CA ASN A 76 13.30 1.01 -1.29
C ASN A 76 12.32 1.80 -2.16
N ASN A 77 12.86 2.52 -3.14
CA ASN A 77 12.05 3.24 -4.10
C ASN A 77 11.56 2.31 -5.22
N ILE A 78 10.28 2.45 -5.57
CA ILE A 78 9.70 1.88 -6.79
C ILE A 78 9.31 3.00 -7.75
N THR A 79 9.28 2.71 -9.05
CA THR A 79 8.75 3.64 -10.05
C THR A 79 7.37 3.19 -10.46
N ILE A 80 6.38 4.04 -10.23
CA ILE A 80 4.98 3.82 -10.60
C ILE A 80 4.74 4.53 -11.93
N TYR A 81 4.11 3.83 -12.88
CA TYR A 81 3.76 4.36 -14.19
C TYR A 81 2.24 4.42 -14.33
N GLY A 82 1.70 5.55 -14.78
CA GLY A 82 0.27 5.75 -14.98
C GLY A 82 -0.03 6.97 -15.83
N ASN A 83 -1.02 6.86 -16.73
CA ASN A 83 -1.47 7.96 -17.61
C ASN A 83 -0.35 8.65 -18.42
N GLY A 84 0.71 7.90 -18.80
CA GLY A 84 1.87 8.45 -19.51
C GLY A 84 2.93 9.10 -18.62
N TRP A 85 2.68 9.18 -17.31
CA TRP A 85 3.59 9.75 -16.32
C TRP A 85 4.26 8.67 -15.47
N SER A 86 5.33 9.06 -14.77
CA SER A 86 5.98 8.21 -13.77
C SER A 86 6.36 8.99 -12.52
N VAL A 87 6.31 8.33 -11.37
CA VAL A 87 6.75 8.88 -10.08
C VAL A 87 7.60 7.85 -9.34
N LYS A 88 8.64 8.29 -8.64
CA LYS A 88 9.36 7.47 -7.67
C LYS A 88 8.66 7.61 -6.32
N ALA A 89 8.30 6.49 -5.71
CA ALA A 89 7.72 6.46 -4.38
C ALA A 89 8.44 5.46 -3.49
N MET A 90 8.59 5.80 -2.22
CA MET A 90 9.22 4.95 -1.22
C MET A 90 8.22 3.96 -0.64
N VAL A 91 8.59 2.69 -0.54
CA VAL A 91 7.76 1.70 0.13
C VAL A 91 7.90 1.88 1.64
N VAL A 92 6.82 2.28 2.30
CA VAL A 92 6.80 2.57 3.75
C VAL A 92 5.93 1.60 4.53
N ASP A 93 4.99 0.93 3.88
CA ASP A 93 4.03 0.11 4.61
C ASP A 93 3.57 -1.16 3.87
N GLU A 94 2.84 -1.98 4.59
CA GLU A 94 2.15 -3.16 4.08
C GLU A 94 0.64 -2.88 3.94
N CYS A 95 0.09 -3.20 2.77
CA CYS A 95 -1.35 -3.35 2.61
C CYS A 95 -1.68 -4.81 2.95
N ASP A 96 -2.05 -5.06 4.20
CA ASP A 96 -2.27 -6.41 4.72
C ASP A 96 -3.40 -7.11 3.97
N SER A 97 -3.07 -8.19 3.27
CA SER A 97 -4.03 -9.02 2.55
C SER A 97 -4.33 -10.35 3.25
N THR A 98 -3.80 -10.56 4.46
CA THR A 98 -3.91 -11.84 5.19
C THR A 98 -5.13 -11.93 6.11
N GLY A 99 -5.83 -10.82 6.34
CA GLY A 99 -7.05 -10.78 7.15
C GLY A 99 -6.80 -10.97 8.65
N LEU A 100 -5.58 -10.70 9.12
CA LEU A 100 -5.19 -10.67 10.52
C LEU A 100 -5.37 -9.26 11.11
#